data_AF-A0AAW2IQM7-F1
#
_entry.id   AF-A0AAW2IQM7-F1
#
_cell.length_a   1.000
_cell.length_b   1.000
_cell.length_c   1.000
_cell.angle_alpha   90.00
_cell.angle_beta   90.00
_cell.angle_gamma   90.00
#
_symmetry.space_group_name_H-M   'P 1'
#
loop_
_entity.id
_entity.type
_entity.pdbx_description
1 polymer ?
#
loop_
_entity_poly.entity_id
_entity_poly.type
_entity_poly.pdbx_seq_one_letter_code
_entity_poly.pdbx_strand_id
1 'polypeptide(L)'
;MMMAFGSSCSSVRTSNTCSALLKELQQMWTEIGETEADKDRMLLELEQECLEIYRRKVDEAANAKARLHQSIAAKEAEVAMLLATLGDINLNSPVQSDKKAKSLKGQLASVTPLVEDLKLKKEERIKQFADIKSQIEKITCEISGYGHIVSSVSTLNLEEQDLSLRKLTDYQSNLRALQKEKSERLQKVLDYVNEVHTLSSVLSLDFGKTLKDVAGSLFELWNLMDTPKEDRVCFLRITSVLGSSESEIVQPGALSLEVIEQVSAEVERLTKLKASRLKELVMKKRSELENICCRTHIQPDPSTAADKTNALIDSGLVDPCEILANVEAQICKAKDEALSRKDIMDKIDRWLSACDEEKWLEDYNQDDNRYSAGRGAHINLKRAERARIMVNKIPVMVDNLISKTLAWEDEKQKLFLYDGVRLISILEDYKRARQHKEEEKKRARDQKKLQDMLLAEKESIYGSKPSPRRSNSFRKANGYQAYGNGSVTPSPRRNSVGTATPELLTPRSYSGRQNTYFKEMRRLSTAPLNFVAIPKEDTISFSSVCGSEPESPPQA
;
A
#
# COMPACT_ATOMS: atom_id res chain seq x y z
N MET A 1 -70.61 72.61 -81.97
CA MET A 1 -70.56 71.19 -82.42
C MET A 1 -70.91 70.31 -81.22
N MET A 2 -71.57 69.16 -81.43
CA MET A 2 -72.34 68.36 -80.44
C MET A 2 -71.90 68.35 -78.97
N MET A 3 -72.87 68.58 -78.08
CA MET A 3 -72.85 68.07 -76.70
C MET A 3 -73.10 66.56 -76.67
N ALA A 4 -72.48 65.87 -75.70
CA ALA A 4 -72.84 64.50 -75.32
C ALA A 4 -72.70 64.30 -73.79
N PHE A 5 -73.59 64.95 -73.02
CA PHE A 5 -73.67 64.76 -71.57
C PHE A 5 -74.36 63.43 -71.22
N GLY A 6 -73.56 62.44 -70.82
CA GLY A 6 -74.04 61.12 -70.39
C GLY A 6 -74.42 61.00 -68.91
N SER A 7 -75.38 61.79 -68.41
CA SER A 7 -76.22 61.42 -67.24
C SER A 7 -77.37 62.40 -67.00
N SER A 8 -78.59 61.93 -67.22
CA SER A 8 -79.81 62.71 -67.10
C SER A 8 -80.30 62.80 -65.64
N CYS A 9 -80.16 63.96 -64.99
CA CYS A 9 -81.13 64.49 -64.01
C CYS A 9 -80.86 65.92 -63.53
N SER A 10 -79.59 66.34 -63.37
CA SER A 10 -79.25 67.66 -62.83
C SER A 10 -79.10 68.76 -63.90
N SER A 11 -78.35 68.48 -64.97
CA SER A 11 -77.92 69.48 -65.97
C SER A 11 -79.08 70.25 -66.65
N VAL A 12 -80.23 69.60 -66.84
CA VAL A 12 -81.42 70.25 -67.45
C VAL A 12 -82.11 71.20 -66.45
N ARG A 13 -82.09 70.89 -65.14
CA ARG A 13 -82.67 71.78 -64.11
C ARG A 13 -81.81 73.02 -63.88
N THR A 14 -80.47 72.88 -63.90
CA THR A 14 -79.55 74.02 -63.74
C THR A 14 -79.62 74.96 -64.94
N SER A 15 -79.70 74.44 -66.17
CA SER A 15 -79.87 75.27 -67.38
C SER A 15 -81.11 76.18 -67.30
N ASN A 16 -82.25 75.63 -66.89
CA ASN A 16 -83.51 76.38 -66.81
C ASN A 16 -83.54 77.41 -65.66
N THR A 17 -82.79 77.19 -64.57
CA THR A 17 -82.70 78.14 -63.45
C THR A 17 -81.69 79.26 -63.74
N CYS A 18 -80.52 78.95 -64.29
CA CYS A 18 -79.56 79.97 -64.71
C CYS A 18 -80.13 80.88 -65.81
N SER A 19 -80.84 80.32 -66.80
CA SER A 19 -81.47 81.13 -67.86
C SER A 19 -82.67 81.96 -67.41
N ALA A 20 -83.31 81.62 -66.28
CA ALA A 20 -84.30 82.49 -65.64
C ALA A 20 -83.63 83.67 -64.92
N LEU A 21 -82.63 83.39 -64.08
CA LEU A 21 -81.87 84.41 -63.34
C LEU A 21 -81.16 85.40 -64.27
N LEU A 22 -80.61 84.95 -65.39
CA LEU A 22 -80.00 85.83 -66.40
C LEU A 22 -81.01 86.77 -67.05
N LYS A 23 -82.27 86.35 -67.25
CA LYS A 23 -83.33 87.22 -67.78
C LYS A 23 -83.77 88.27 -66.75
N GLU A 24 -83.86 87.89 -65.48
CA GLU A 24 -84.14 88.84 -64.39
C GLU A 24 -83.02 89.88 -64.24
N LEU A 25 -81.76 89.44 -64.33
CA LEU A 25 -80.59 90.32 -64.31
C LEU A 25 -80.58 91.30 -65.50
N GLN A 26 -80.88 90.81 -66.71
CA GLN A 26 -80.94 91.63 -67.92
C GLN A 26 -82.11 92.63 -67.89
N GLN A 27 -83.25 92.27 -67.28
CA GLN A 27 -84.35 93.17 -67.01
C GLN A 27 -83.93 94.30 -66.04
N MET A 28 -83.30 93.97 -64.92
CA MET A 28 -82.82 94.99 -63.96
C MET A 28 -81.77 95.94 -64.56
N TRP A 29 -80.81 95.44 -65.35
CA TRP A 29 -79.86 96.31 -66.05
C TRP A 29 -80.53 97.26 -67.06
N THR A 30 -81.67 96.86 -67.62
CA THR A 30 -82.46 97.71 -68.52
C THR A 30 -83.22 98.80 -67.74
N GLU A 31 -83.67 98.50 -66.53
CA GLU A 31 -84.32 99.46 -65.62
C GLU A 31 -83.33 100.46 -64.99
N ILE A 32 -82.11 100.03 -64.69
CA ILE A 32 -81.04 100.88 -64.14
C ILE A 32 -80.43 101.81 -65.21
N GLY A 33 -80.46 101.40 -66.48
CA GLY A 33 -79.87 102.15 -67.60
C GLY A 33 -78.38 101.88 -67.81
N GLU A 34 -77.91 100.69 -67.43
CA GLU A 34 -76.52 100.26 -67.63
C GLU A 34 -76.11 100.25 -69.11
N THR A 35 -74.84 100.54 -69.40
CA THR A 35 -74.35 100.51 -70.78
C THR A 35 -74.20 99.07 -71.28
N GLU A 36 -74.37 98.83 -72.58
CA GLU A 36 -74.18 97.49 -73.14
C GLU A 36 -72.77 96.94 -72.87
N ALA A 37 -71.75 97.81 -72.80
CA ALA A 37 -70.38 97.42 -72.47
C ALA A 37 -70.19 97.02 -70.99
N ASP A 38 -71.04 97.49 -70.08
CA ASP A 38 -71.06 97.06 -68.67
C ASP A 38 -71.85 95.75 -68.49
N LYS A 39 -72.97 95.60 -69.21
CA LYS A 39 -73.72 94.33 -69.26
C LYS A 39 -72.87 93.19 -69.81
N ASP A 40 -72.16 93.42 -70.92
CA ASP A 40 -71.24 92.45 -71.52
C ASP A 40 -70.08 92.09 -70.55
N ARG A 41 -69.54 93.08 -69.82
CA ARG A 41 -68.53 92.83 -68.77
C ARG A 41 -69.07 91.91 -67.68
N MET A 42 -70.22 92.24 -67.09
CA MET A 42 -70.79 91.45 -66.00
C MET A 42 -71.24 90.04 -66.45
N LEU A 43 -71.71 89.89 -67.69
CA LEU A 43 -71.99 88.56 -68.26
C LEU A 43 -70.71 87.74 -68.44
N LEU A 44 -69.63 88.34 -68.95
CA LEU A 44 -68.33 87.67 -69.07
C LEU A 44 -67.76 87.27 -67.70
N GLU A 45 -67.92 88.11 -66.67
CA GLU A 45 -67.54 87.78 -65.29
C GLU A 45 -68.34 86.57 -64.76
N LEU A 46 -69.66 86.54 -64.95
CA LEU A 46 -70.51 85.40 -64.56
C LEU A 46 -70.18 84.11 -65.32
N GLU A 47 -69.90 84.20 -66.63
CA GLU A 47 -69.46 83.07 -67.44
C GLU A 47 -68.09 82.55 -66.97
N GLN A 48 -67.17 83.45 -66.64
CA GLN A 48 -65.84 83.13 -66.12
C GLN A 48 -65.90 82.47 -64.73
N GLU A 49 -66.74 82.97 -63.81
CA GLU A 49 -66.96 82.35 -62.50
C GLU A 49 -67.59 80.95 -62.62
N CYS A 50 -68.61 80.80 -63.48
CA CYS A 50 -69.23 79.50 -63.74
C CYS A 50 -68.20 78.50 -64.30
N LEU A 51 -67.40 78.93 -65.27
CA LEU A 51 -66.35 78.11 -65.88
C LEU A 51 -65.28 77.70 -64.85
N GLU A 52 -64.90 78.61 -63.95
CA GLU A 52 -63.95 78.32 -62.87
C GLU A 52 -64.50 77.33 -61.84
N ILE A 53 -65.80 77.38 -61.52
CA ILE A 53 -66.46 76.37 -60.68
C ILE A 53 -66.47 75.00 -61.37
N TYR A 54 -66.79 74.94 -62.68
CA TYR A 54 -66.73 73.69 -63.44
C TYR A 54 -65.31 73.13 -63.53
N ARG A 55 -64.30 73.97 -63.81
CA ARG A 55 -62.87 73.60 -63.80
C ARG A 55 -62.49 72.99 -62.45
N ARG A 56 -62.76 73.68 -61.35
CA ARG A 56 -62.51 73.19 -59.98
C ARG A 56 -63.17 71.83 -59.71
N LYS A 57 -64.41 71.61 -60.16
CA LYS A 57 -65.10 70.30 -59.99
C LYS A 57 -64.53 69.20 -60.86
N VAL A 58 -64.07 69.51 -62.07
CA VAL A 58 -63.32 68.56 -62.92
C VAL A 58 -61.99 68.21 -62.27
N ASP A 59 -61.26 69.20 -61.73
CA ASP A 59 -59.98 68.99 -61.05
C ASP A 59 -60.14 68.19 -59.75
N GLU A 60 -61.16 68.48 -58.93
CA GLU A 60 -61.52 67.68 -57.75
C GLU A 60 -61.77 66.20 -58.13
N ALA A 61 -62.53 65.96 -59.20
CA ALA A 61 -62.84 64.62 -59.69
C ALA A 61 -61.62 63.91 -60.31
N ALA A 62 -60.78 64.63 -61.05
CA ALA A 62 -59.52 64.13 -61.59
C ALA A 62 -58.54 63.75 -60.46
N ASN A 63 -58.41 64.61 -59.45
CA ASN A 63 -57.61 64.35 -58.25
C ASN A 63 -58.16 63.18 -57.41
N ALA A 64 -59.48 62.99 -57.35
CA ALA A 64 -60.09 61.82 -56.71
C ALA A 64 -59.82 60.53 -57.51
N LYS A 65 -59.90 60.59 -58.85
CA LYS A 65 -59.56 59.47 -59.74
C LYS A 65 -58.07 59.09 -59.64
N ALA A 66 -57.17 60.07 -59.61
CA ALA A 66 -55.73 59.86 -59.45
C ALA A 66 -55.40 59.18 -58.10
N ARG A 67 -56.01 59.66 -57.00
CA ARG A 67 -55.89 59.03 -55.67
C ARG A 67 -56.37 57.57 -55.65
N LEU A 68 -57.46 57.24 -56.35
CA LEU A 68 -57.93 55.85 -56.47
C LEU A 68 -56.95 54.98 -57.26
N HIS A 69 -56.42 55.46 -58.39
CA HIS A 69 -55.39 54.73 -59.15
C HIS A 69 -54.11 54.51 -58.31
N GLN A 70 -53.65 55.52 -57.58
CA GLN A 70 -52.50 55.42 -56.70
C GLN A 70 -52.74 54.39 -55.57
N SER A 71 -53.94 54.39 -54.98
CA SER A 71 -54.32 53.42 -53.95
C SER A 71 -54.41 51.98 -54.47
N ILE A 72 -54.88 51.78 -55.71
CA ILE A 72 -54.91 50.46 -56.36
C ILE A 72 -53.47 49.99 -56.62
N ALA A 73 -52.64 50.82 -57.27
CA ALA A 73 -51.25 50.48 -57.56
C ALA A 73 -50.44 50.17 -56.28
N ALA A 74 -50.66 50.91 -55.19
CA ALA A 74 -50.05 50.63 -53.89
C ALA A 74 -50.49 49.27 -53.31
N LYS A 75 -51.77 48.91 -53.43
CA LYS A 75 -52.31 47.63 -52.97
C LYS A 75 -51.88 46.45 -53.87
N GLU A 76 -51.79 46.65 -55.18
CA GLU A 76 -51.24 45.66 -56.12
C GLU A 76 -49.75 45.40 -55.87
N ALA A 77 -48.97 46.44 -55.54
CA ALA A 77 -47.58 46.30 -55.11
C ALA A 77 -47.48 45.55 -53.76
N GLU A 78 -48.38 45.80 -52.80
CA GLU A 78 -48.46 45.06 -51.53
C GLU A 78 -48.76 43.57 -51.77
N VAL A 79 -49.67 43.22 -52.67
CA VAL A 79 -49.92 41.83 -53.11
C VAL A 79 -48.67 41.21 -53.73
N ALA A 80 -48.00 41.90 -54.66
CA ALA A 80 -46.81 41.38 -55.33
C ALA A 80 -45.67 41.09 -54.33
N MET A 81 -45.45 41.99 -53.36
CA MET A 81 -44.48 41.78 -52.28
C MET A 81 -44.85 40.59 -51.39
N LEU A 82 -46.11 40.45 -50.98
CA LEU A 82 -46.56 39.33 -50.15
C LEU A 82 -46.43 37.98 -50.87
N LEU A 83 -46.78 37.90 -52.16
CA LEU A 83 -46.61 36.68 -52.97
C LEU A 83 -45.13 36.32 -53.16
N ALA A 84 -44.24 37.30 -53.36
CA ALA A 84 -42.80 37.08 -53.43
C ALA A 84 -42.24 36.54 -52.11
N THR A 85 -42.61 37.14 -50.97
CA THR A 85 -42.25 36.68 -49.62
C THR A 85 -42.76 35.26 -49.32
N LEU A 86 -43.96 34.90 -49.76
CA LEU A 86 -44.55 33.57 -49.53
C LEU A 86 -44.08 32.49 -50.55
N GLY A 87 -43.42 32.89 -51.64
CA GLY A 87 -43.06 31.99 -52.75
C GLY A 87 -44.26 31.43 -53.54
N ASP A 88 -45.48 31.91 -53.27
CA ASP A 88 -46.73 31.45 -53.88
C ASP A 88 -46.92 32.06 -55.27
N ILE A 89 -46.12 31.61 -56.25
CA ILE A 89 -46.20 32.04 -57.65
C ILE A 89 -47.44 31.41 -58.36
N ASN A 90 -47.99 30.32 -57.81
CA ASN A 90 -49.05 29.51 -58.43
C ASN A 90 -50.48 30.00 -58.15
N LEU A 91 -50.82 31.21 -58.59
CA LEU A 91 -52.20 31.53 -58.97
C LEU A 91 -52.21 32.41 -60.23
N ASN A 92 -53.04 32.03 -61.21
CA ASN A 92 -53.34 32.85 -62.39
C ASN A 92 -53.67 34.28 -61.96
N SER A 93 -52.84 35.24 -62.38
CA SER A 93 -52.81 36.62 -61.89
C SER A 93 -54.22 37.20 -61.65
N PRO A 94 -54.64 37.37 -60.37
CA PRO A 94 -55.91 38.04 -60.05
C PRO A 94 -55.96 39.48 -60.60
N VAL A 95 -54.77 40.10 -60.72
CA VAL A 95 -54.53 41.43 -61.29
C VAL A 95 -54.87 41.49 -62.79
N GLN A 96 -54.88 40.35 -63.51
CA GLN A 96 -55.25 40.34 -64.94
C GLN A 96 -56.74 40.01 -65.19
N SER A 97 -57.37 39.18 -64.36
CA SER A 97 -58.77 38.78 -64.56
C SER A 97 -59.78 39.88 -64.20
N ASP A 98 -59.44 40.79 -63.29
CA ASP A 98 -60.38 41.78 -62.73
C ASP A 98 -60.35 43.17 -63.39
N LYS A 99 -59.83 43.25 -64.63
CA LYS A 99 -60.11 44.38 -65.55
C LYS A 99 -61.60 44.52 -65.92
N LYS A 100 -62.45 43.58 -65.47
CA LYS A 100 -63.92 43.60 -65.66
C LYS A 100 -64.70 44.40 -64.62
N ALA A 101 -64.11 44.79 -63.49
CA ALA A 101 -64.75 45.70 -62.55
C ALA A 101 -64.84 47.11 -63.17
N LYS A 102 -66.04 47.50 -63.63
CA LYS A 102 -66.30 48.74 -64.39
C LYS A 102 -66.02 50.06 -63.64
N SER A 103 -65.56 50.01 -62.38
CA SER A 103 -65.22 51.20 -61.60
C SER A 103 -64.01 50.96 -60.70
N LEU A 104 -63.19 52.01 -60.50
CA LEU A 104 -62.00 51.98 -59.65
C LEU A 104 -62.31 51.64 -58.18
N LYS A 105 -63.48 52.08 -57.68
CA LYS A 105 -63.94 51.71 -56.32
C LYS A 105 -64.21 50.20 -56.20
N GLY A 106 -64.71 49.57 -57.28
CA GLY A 106 -64.90 48.12 -57.33
C GLY A 106 -63.58 47.35 -57.32
N GLN A 107 -62.60 47.77 -58.12
CA GLN A 107 -61.26 47.17 -58.14
C GLN A 107 -60.55 47.29 -56.79
N LEU A 108 -60.61 48.47 -56.14
CA LEU A 108 -60.04 48.63 -54.80
C LEU A 108 -60.72 47.72 -53.77
N ALA A 109 -62.04 47.51 -53.90
CA ALA A 109 -62.81 46.62 -53.03
C ALA A 109 -62.52 45.12 -53.24
N SER A 110 -62.11 44.68 -54.44
CA SER A 110 -61.71 43.28 -54.68
C SER A 110 -60.25 42.99 -54.29
N VAL A 111 -59.33 43.95 -54.47
CA VAL A 111 -57.92 43.79 -54.07
C VAL A 111 -57.75 43.84 -52.53
N THR A 112 -58.54 44.64 -51.81
CA THR A 112 -58.43 44.79 -50.35
C THR A 112 -58.50 43.46 -49.57
N PRO A 113 -59.53 42.58 -49.73
CA PRO A 113 -59.59 41.31 -48.99
C PRO A 113 -58.47 40.32 -49.37
N LEU A 114 -57.96 40.37 -50.61
CA LEU A 114 -56.84 39.53 -51.04
C LEU A 114 -55.55 39.88 -50.29
N VAL A 115 -55.29 41.18 -50.06
CA VAL A 115 -54.15 41.64 -49.25
C VAL A 115 -54.24 41.11 -47.82
N GLU A 116 -55.42 41.15 -47.21
CA GLU A 116 -55.60 40.71 -45.82
C GLU A 116 -55.52 39.18 -45.66
N ASP A 117 -56.01 38.38 -46.62
CA ASP A 117 -55.79 36.92 -46.63
C ASP A 117 -54.29 36.56 -46.75
N LEU A 118 -53.55 37.25 -47.62
CA LEU A 118 -52.10 37.03 -47.76
C LEU A 118 -51.31 37.46 -46.51
N LYS A 119 -51.76 38.49 -45.79
CA LYS A 119 -51.19 38.85 -44.47
C LYS A 119 -51.42 37.77 -43.43
N LEU A 120 -52.64 37.22 -43.32
CA LEU A 120 -52.94 36.14 -42.38
C LEU A 120 -52.10 34.88 -42.68
N LYS A 121 -51.93 34.52 -43.97
CA LYS A 121 -51.04 33.43 -44.39
C LYS A 121 -49.57 33.70 -44.05
N LYS A 122 -49.11 34.94 -44.18
CA LYS A 122 -47.76 35.35 -43.78
C LYS A 122 -47.55 35.17 -42.27
N GLU A 123 -48.49 35.64 -41.45
CA GLU A 123 -48.40 35.55 -39.99
C GLU A 123 -48.38 34.09 -39.50
N GLU A 124 -49.30 33.25 -40.00
CA GLU A 124 -49.32 31.82 -39.68
C GLU A 124 -48.02 31.12 -40.12
N ARG A 125 -47.44 31.50 -41.26
CA ARG A 125 -46.17 30.94 -41.71
C ARG A 125 -45.00 31.38 -40.83
N ILE A 126 -44.94 32.65 -40.41
CA ILE A 126 -43.93 33.14 -39.45
C ILE A 126 -43.97 32.31 -38.17
N LYS A 127 -45.17 32.06 -37.63
CA LYS A 127 -45.36 31.23 -36.44
C LYS A 127 -44.84 29.79 -36.65
N GLN A 128 -45.17 29.16 -37.78
CA GLN A 128 -44.66 27.82 -38.12
C GLN A 128 -43.13 27.78 -38.19
N PHE A 129 -42.49 28.79 -38.78
CA PHE A 129 -41.03 28.90 -38.79
C PHE A 129 -40.44 29.11 -37.38
N ALA A 130 -41.07 29.92 -36.53
CA ALA A 130 -40.63 30.15 -35.16
C ALA A 130 -40.68 28.86 -34.32
N ASP A 131 -41.80 28.14 -34.37
CA ASP A 131 -42.01 26.88 -33.64
C ASP A 131 -41.00 25.79 -34.08
N ILE A 132 -40.72 25.68 -35.38
CA ILE A 132 -39.73 24.71 -35.91
C ILE A 132 -38.30 25.13 -35.57
N LYS A 133 -37.95 26.43 -35.69
CA LYS A 133 -36.61 26.94 -35.33
C LYS A 133 -36.32 26.72 -33.84
N SER A 134 -37.29 26.97 -32.95
CA SER A 134 -37.16 26.71 -31.51
C SER A 134 -36.95 25.22 -31.20
N GLN A 135 -37.68 24.31 -31.85
CA GLN A 135 -37.47 22.87 -31.69
C GLN A 135 -36.10 22.40 -32.18
N ILE A 136 -35.61 22.95 -33.29
CA ILE A 136 -34.26 22.68 -33.83
C ILE A 136 -33.19 23.15 -32.85
N GLU A 137 -33.28 24.39 -32.35
CA GLU A 137 -32.34 24.93 -31.36
C GLU A 137 -32.30 24.05 -30.10
N LYS A 138 -33.47 23.73 -29.54
CA LYS A 138 -33.58 22.85 -28.36
C LYS A 138 -32.89 21.50 -28.57
N ILE A 139 -33.19 20.79 -29.65
CA ILE A 139 -32.60 19.47 -29.91
C ILE A 139 -31.09 19.60 -30.20
N THR A 140 -30.65 20.65 -30.88
CA THR A 140 -29.23 20.91 -31.13
C THR A 140 -28.46 21.18 -29.83
N CYS A 141 -29.05 21.91 -28.88
CA CYS A 141 -28.48 22.10 -27.54
C CYS A 141 -28.42 20.77 -26.75
N GLU A 142 -29.48 19.95 -26.79
CA GLU A 142 -29.51 18.63 -26.16
C GLU A 142 -28.46 17.66 -26.75
N ILE A 143 -28.22 17.71 -28.06
CA ILE A 143 -27.24 16.87 -28.77
C ILE A 143 -25.79 17.32 -28.54
N SER A 144 -25.56 18.63 -28.43
CA SER A 144 -24.21 19.21 -28.29
C SER A 144 -23.71 19.32 -26.85
N GLY A 145 -24.60 19.32 -25.86
CA GLY A 145 -24.25 19.46 -24.43
C GLY A 145 -23.86 20.89 -24.01
N TYR A 146 -23.74 21.84 -24.94
CA TYR A 146 -23.38 23.23 -24.69
C TYR A 146 -24.61 24.16 -24.72
N GLY A 147 -25.49 24.02 -23.73
CA GLY A 147 -26.73 24.81 -23.64
C GLY A 147 -26.55 26.33 -23.50
N HIS A 148 -25.32 26.83 -23.29
CA HIS A 148 -25.06 28.22 -22.92
C HIS A 148 -24.26 29.06 -23.94
N ILE A 149 -23.75 28.45 -25.02
CA ILE A 149 -22.90 29.14 -26.02
C ILE A 149 -23.60 29.29 -27.37
N VAL A 150 -24.37 28.28 -27.79
CA VAL A 150 -25.00 28.25 -29.13
C VAL A 150 -26.12 29.30 -29.26
N SER A 151 -26.91 29.52 -28.20
CA SER A 151 -28.07 30.40 -28.24
C SER A 151 -27.73 31.87 -28.61
N SER A 152 -26.56 32.36 -28.19
CA SER A 152 -26.07 33.71 -28.53
C SER A 152 -25.60 33.87 -29.99
N VAL A 153 -25.35 32.77 -30.70
CA VAL A 153 -24.94 32.80 -32.12
C VAL A 153 -26.16 32.58 -33.02
N SER A 154 -27.10 31.72 -32.61
CA SER A 154 -28.33 31.46 -33.36
C SER A 154 -29.29 32.65 -33.40
N THR A 155 -29.28 33.54 -32.41
CA THR A 155 -30.09 34.78 -32.41
C THR A 155 -29.64 35.83 -33.43
N LEU A 156 -28.44 35.70 -34.03
CA LEU A 156 -27.90 36.66 -35.01
C LEU A 156 -28.25 36.34 -36.46
N ASN A 157 -29.05 35.30 -36.74
CA ASN A 157 -29.64 35.08 -38.06
C ASN A 157 -30.80 36.06 -38.29
N LEU A 158 -30.45 37.31 -38.60
CA LEU A 158 -31.36 38.37 -39.02
C LEU A 158 -32.27 37.90 -40.15
N GLU A 159 -33.58 37.95 -39.87
CA GLU A 159 -34.67 38.13 -40.84
C GLU A 159 -34.49 37.43 -42.21
N GLU A 160 -34.60 36.10 -42.25
CA GLU A 160 -35.00 35.42 -43.48
C GLU A 160 -36.41 35.88 -43.89
N GLN A 161 -36.47 36.84 -44.82
CA GLN A 161 -37.72 37.34 -45.42
C GLN A 161 -38.33 36.34 -46.41
N ASP A 162 -37.68 35.20 -46.66
CA ASP A 162 -38.17 34.06 -47.44
C ASP A 162 -39.03 33.15 -46.54
N LEU A 163 -40.35 33.28 -46.68
CA LEU A 163 -41.35 32.46 -46.01
C LEU A 163 -41.90 31.39 -46.95
N SER A 164 -41.13 30.97 -47.96
CA SER A 164 -41.58 29.98 -48.94
C SER A 164 -41.82 28.59 -48.35
N LEU A 165 -42.79 27.88 -48.95
CA LEU A 165 -43.09 26.49 -48.60
C LEU A 165 -41.88 25.56 -48.74
N ARG A 166 -40.99 25.82 -49.70
CA ARG A 166 -39.76 25.05 -49.89
C ARG A 166 -38.85 25.17 -48.67
N LYS A 167 -38.56 26.41 -48.25
CA LYS A 167 -37.74 26.67 -47.06
C LYS A 167 -38.37 26.03 -45.81
N LEU A 168 -39.70 26.08 -45.66
CA LEU A 168 -40.42 25.41 -44.58
C LEU A 168 -40.21 23.88 -44.60
N THR A 169 -40.30 23.24 -45.77
CA THR A 169 -40.03 21.80 -45.91
C THR A 169 -38.57 21.40 -45.62
N ASP A 170 -37.61 22.30 -45.89
CA ASP A 170 -36.20 22.08 -45.57
C ASP A 170 -35.98 22.10 -44.05
N TYR A 171 -36.52 23.11 -43.34
CA TYR A 171 -36.47 23.15 -41.87
C TYR A 171 -37.19 21.96 -41.21
N GLN A 172 -38.37 21.56 -41.72
CA GLN A 172 -39.05 20.35 -41.23
C GLN A 172 -38.24 19.07 -41.46
N SER A 173 -37.44 19.01 -42.53
CA SER A 173 -36.60 17.85 -42.82
C SER A 173 -35.35 17.82 -41.94
N ASN A 174 -34.76 19.00 -41.65
CA ASN A 174 -33.68 19.14 -40.66
C ASN A 174 -34.16 18.72 -39.25
N LEU A 175 -35.34 19.18 -38.82
CA LEU A 175 -35.93 18.78 -37.53
C LEU A 175 -36.10 17.25 -37.43
N ARG A 176 -36.61 16.60 -38.48
CA ARG A 176 -36.73 15.13 -38.54
C ARG A 176 -35.37 14.42 -38.48
N ALA A 177 -34.34 14.97 -39.12
CA ALA A 177 -32.98 14.43 -39.06
C ALA A 177 -32.38 14.52 -37.64
N LEU A 178 -32.50 15.68 -36.98
CA LEU A 178 -32.03 15.89 -35.60
C LEU A 178 -32.78 15.02 -34.58
N GLN A 179 -34.10 14.85 -34.75
CA GLN A 179 -34.90 13.93 -33.93
C GLN A 179 -34.40 12.48 -34.08
N LYS A 180 -34.06 12.04 -35.30
CA LYS A 180 -33.48 10.72 -35.56
C LYS A 180 -32.10 10.58 -34.90
N GLU A 181 -31.20 11.55 -35.10
CA GLU A 181 -29.86 11.53 -34.48
C GLU A 181 -29.95 11.44 -32.95
N LYS A 182 -30.82 12.24 -32.31
CA LYS A 182 -31.06 12.16 -30.87
C LYS A 182 -31.49 10.75 -30.43
N SER A 183 -32.39 10.11 -31.18
CA SER A 183 -32.85 8.75 -30.87
C SER A 183 -31.76 7.70 -31.03
N GLU A 184 -30.91 7.82 -32.05
CA GLU A 184 -29.78 6.91 -32.30
C GLU A 184 -28.69 7.04 -31.22
N ARG A 185 -28.36 8.28 -30.82
CA ARG A 185 -27.45 8.53 -29.69
C ARG A 185 -28.01 7.98 -28.38
N LEU A 186 -29.31 8.16 -28.11
CA LEU A 186 -29.95 7.64 -26.90
C LEU A 186 -29.96 6.11 -26.86
N GLN A 187 -30.28 5.45 -27.99
CA GLN A 187 -30.19 3.99 -28.09
C GLN A 187 -28.75 3.52 -27.82
N LYS A 188 -27.76 4.15 -28.43
CA LYS A 188 -26.34 3.81 -28.21
C LYS A 188 -25.90 3.99 -26.76
N VAL A 189 -26.40 5.02 -26.05
CA VAL A 189 -26.17 5.18 -24.61
C VAL A 189 -26.84 4.05 -23.82
N LEU A 190 -28.06 3.66 -24.16
CA LEU A 190 -28.75 2.53 -23.52
C LEU A 190 -28.00 1.20 -23.76
N ASP A 191 -27.48 0.99 -24.96
CA ASP A 191 -26.68 -0.19 -25.31
C ASP A 191 -25.39 -0.23 -24.47
N TYR A 192 -24.67 0.90 -24.33
CA TYR A 192 -23.51 1.01 -23.44
C TYR A 192 -23.85 0.81 -21.96
N VAL A 193 -24.99 1.32 -21.48
CA VAL A 193 -25.45 1.08 -20.10
C VAL A 193 -25.75 -0.40 -19.88
N ASN A 194 -26.36 -1.06 -20.86
CA ASN A 194 -26.61 -2.50 -20.82
C ASN A 194 -25.30 -3.30 -20.87
N GLU A 195 -24.31 -2.90 -21.68
CA GLU A 195 -22.98 -3.51 -21.74
C GLU A 195 -22.22 -3.35 -20.41
N VAL A 196 -22.26 -2.17 -19.79
CA VAL A 196 -21.72 -1.93 -18.45
C VAL A 196 -22.44 -2.80 -17.41
N HIS A 197 -23.77 -2.93 -17.49
CA HIS A 197 -24.54 -3.77 -16.59
C HIS A 197 -24.25 -5.26 -16.79
N THR A 198 -24.09 -5.75 -18.02
CA THR A 198 -23.72 -7.16 -18.26
C THR A 198 -22.29 -7.44 -17.83
N LEU A 199 -21.33 -6.56 -18.10
CA LEU A 199 -19.96 -6.68 -17.59
C LEU A 199 -19.91 -6.66 -16.05
N SER A 200 -20.65 -5.76 -15.40
CA SER A 200 -20.80 -5.71 -13.95
C SER A 200 -21.46 -6.99 -13.39
N SER A 201 -22.46 -7.53 -14.08
CA SER A 201 -23.13 -8.78 -13.69
C SER A 201 -22.24 -10.01 -13.89
N VAL A 202 -21.46 -10.06 -14.97
CA VAL A 202 -20.50 -11.15 -15.28
C VAL A 202 -19.33 -11.13 -14.29
N LEU A 203 -18.88 -9.95 -13.87
CA LEU A 203 -17.86 -9.83 -12.83
C LEU A 203 -18.37 -10.30 -11.46
N SER A 204 -19.68 -10.21 -11.16
CA SER A 204 -20.36 -10.80 -9.98
C SER A 204 -19.62 -10.60 -8.63
N LEU A 205 -18.86 -9.51 -8.54
CA LEU A 205 -18.12 -9.08 -7.38
C LEU A 205 -18.75 -7.77 -6.97
N ASP A 206 -19.39 -7.77 -5.80
CA ASP A 206 -19.70 -6.52 -5.10
C ASP A 206 -18.35 -5.80 -4.90
N PHE A 207 -18.15 -4.74 -5.68
CA PHE A 207 -16.89 -4.02 -5.76
C PHE A 207 -16.47 -3.46 -4.40
N GLY A 208 -17.44 -2.94 -3.64
CA GLY A 208 -17.19 -2.40 -2.31
C GLY A 208 -16.78 -3.49 -1.32
N LYS A 209 -17.52 -4.60 -1.31
CA LYS A 209 -17.21 -5.77 -0.47
C LYS A 209 -15.86 -6.39 -0.80
N THR A 210 -15.60 -6.67 -2.08
CA THR A 210 -14.37 -7.31 -2.55
C THR A 210 -13.15 -6.47 -2.21
N LEU A 211 -13.25 -5.14 -2.41
CA LEU A 211 -12.17 -4.22 -2.10
C LEU A 211 -11.91 -4.13 -0.60
N LYS A 212 -12.95 -4.21 0.25
CA LYS A 212 -12.81 -4.33 1.72
C LYS A 212 -12.15 -5.65 2.13
N ASP A 213 -12.58 -6.78 1.59
CA ASP A 213 -12.03 -8.10 1.91
C ASP A 213 -10.53 -8.19 1.55
N VAL A 214 -10.14 -7.66 0.38
CA VAL A 214 -8.75 -7.57 -0.07
C VAL A 214 -7.93 -6.59 0.78
N ALA A 215 -8.45 -5.39 1.03
CA ALA A 215 -7.77 -4.39 1.86
C ALA A 215 -7.58 -4.87 3.31
N GLY A 216 -8.57 -5.60 3.86
CA GLY A 216 -8.52 -6.20 5.19
C GLY A 216 -7.45 -7.28 5.28
N SER A 217 -7.44 -8.21 4.31
CA SER A 217 -6.44 -9.28 4.21
C SER A 217 -5.01 -8.73 4.08
N LEU A 218 -4.82 -7.67 3.28
CA LEU A 218 -3.54 -6.99 3.13
C LEU A 218 -3.12 -6.28 4.43
N PHE A 219 -4.06 -5.66 5.14
CA PHE A 219 -3.80 -5.00 6.42
C PHE A 219 -3.43 -5.99 7.54
N GLU A 220 -4.12 -7.14 7.62
CA GLU A 220 -3.73 -8.25 8.50
C GLU A 220 -2.32 -8.75 8.19
N LEU A 221 -1.99 -8.93 6.90
CA LEU A 221 -0.67 -9.38 6.49
C LEU A 221 0.43 -8.37 6.87
N TRP A 222 0.22 -7.07 6.70
CA TRP A 222 1.17 -6.06 7.19
C TRP A 222 1.34 -6.05 8.71
N ASN A 223 0.29 -6.36 9.47
CA ASN A 223 0.37 -6.46 10.94
C ASN A 223 1.11 -7.73 11.37
N LEU A 224 0.89 -8.86 10.70
CA LEU A 224 1.62 -10.11 10.93
C LEU A 224 3.11 -10.02 10.57
N MET A 225 3.46 -9.16 9.61
CA MET A 225 4.81 -9.00 9.09
C MET A 225 5.57 -7.78 9.65
N ASP A 226 5.00 -7.09 10.66
CA ASP A 226 5.54 -5.84 11.25
C ASP A 226 5.97 -4.79 10.19
N THR A 227 5.23 -4.71 9.07
CA THR A 227 5.60 -3.83 7.95
C THR A 227 5.57 -2.36 8.38
N PRO A 228 6.63 -1.56 8.16
CA PRO A 228 6.71 -0.17 8.62
C PRO A 228 5.60 0.69 8.00
N LYS A 229 5.25 1.80 8.66
CA LYS A 229 4.09 2.62 8.24
C LYS A 229 4.35 3.32 6.91
N GLU A 230 5.60 3.65 6.65
CA GLU A 230 6.14 4.30 5.47
C GLU A 230 5.78 3.50 4.21
N ASP A 231 6.00 2.17 4.23
CA ASP A 231 5.64 1.26 3.12
C ASP A 231 4.12 1.19 2.90
N ARG A 232 3.32 1.32 3.97
CA ARG A 232 1.85 1.30 3.91
C ARG A 232 1.26 2.58 3.30
N VAL A 233 1.97 3.72 3.36
CA VAL A 233 1.51 5.01 2.81
C VAL A 233 1.25 4.91 1.29
N CYS A 234 2.05 4.10 0.59
CA CYS A 234 1.89 3.83 -0.84
C CYS A 234 0.53 3.22 -1.22
N PHE A 235 -0.19 2.64 -0.26
CA PHE A 235 -1.47 1.95 -0.46
C PHE A 235 -2.68 2.71 0.16
N LEU A 236 -2.51 3.99 0.53
CA LEU A 236 -3.57 4.81 1.13
C LEU A 236 -4.87 4.86 0.32
N ARG A 237 -4.79 4.78 -1.01
CA ARG A 237 -5.98 4.73 -1.89
C ARG A 237 -6.86 3.50 -1.67
N ILE A 238 -6.27 2.40 -1.20
CA ILE A 238 -6.97 1.12 -0.95
C ILE A 238 -7.31 1.00 0.54
N THR A 239 -6.40 1.40 1.43
CA THR A 239 -6.66 1.33 2.88
C THR A 239 -7.68 2.35 3.36
N SER A 240 -7.87 3.48 2.67
CA SER A 240 -8.96 4.42 2.97
C SER A 240 -10.34 3.80 2.83
N VAL A 241 -10.50 2.78 1.96
CA VAL A 241 -11.76 2.07 1.72
C VAL A 241 -12.24 1.30 2.96
N LEU A 242 -11.33 0.88 3.85
CA LEU A 242 -11.68 0.20 5.10
C LEU A 242 -12.48 1.09 6.07
N GLY A 243 -12.38 2.42 5.94
CA GLY A 243 -13.12 3.38 6.76
C GLY A 243 -14.42 3.90 6.13
N SER A 244 -14.69 3.57 4.86
CA SER A 244 -15.79 4.16 4.08
C SER A 244 -17.04 3.26 4.02
N SER A 245 -18.22 3.86 3.88
CA SER A 245 -19.43 3.11 3.55
C SER A 245 -19.34 2.53 2.13
N GLU A 246 -19.96 1.37 1.85
CA GLU A 246 -19.97 0.80 0.49
C GLU A 246 -20.54 1.76 -0.56
N SER A 247 -21.52 2.58 -0.16
CA SER A 247 -22.14 3.63 -0.97
C SER A 247 -21.22 4.80 -1.35
N GLU A 248 -20.09 5.00 -0.64
CA GLU A 248 -19.14 6.09 -0.91
C GLU A 248 -17.92 5.64 -1.73
N ILE A 249 -17.78 4.35 -2.03
CA ILE A 249 -16.66 3.80 -2.81
C ILE A 249 -16.92 4.05 -4.31
N VAL A 250 -16.94 5.32 -4.71
CA VAL A 250 -17.18 5.76 -6.10
C VAL A 250 -15.90 6.35 -6.72
N GLN A 251 -14.75 6.30 -6.04
CA GLN A 251 -13.49 6.88 -6.54
C GLN A 251 -13.04 6.22 -7.85
N PRO A 252 -12.99 6.95 -8.98
CA PRO A 252 -12.45 6.43 -10.23
C PRO A 252 -10.97 6.13 -10.07
N GLY A 253 -10.56 4.90 -10.44
CA GLY A 253 -9.16 4.47 -10.38
C GLY A 253 -8.69 3.87 -9.05
N ALA A 254 -9.57 3.59 -8.08
CA ALA A 254 -9.23 2.79 -6.90
C ALA A 254 -8.82 1.33 -7.26
N LEU A 255 -9.31 0.83 -8.39
CA LEU A 255 -8.85 -0.40 -9.06
C LEU A 255 -8.35 -0.09 -10.48
N SER A 256 -7.49 0.93 -10.64
CA SER A 256 -6.75 1.05 -11.91
C SER A 256 -5.83 -0.16 -12.08
N LEU A 257 -5.49 -0.52 -13.32
CA LEU A 257 -4.58 -1.63 -13.61
C LEU A 257 -3.24 -1.49 -12.85
N GLU A 258 -2.71 -0.27 -12.82
CA GLU A 258 -1.54 0.14 -12.04
C GLU A 258 -1.68 -0.17 -10.54
N VAL A 259 -2.82 0.17 -9.92
CA VAL A 259 -3.05 -0.07 -8.49
C VAL A 259 -3.23 -1.57 -8.19
N ILE A 260 -3.86 -2.33 -9.10
CA ILE A 260 -3.98 -3.80 -8.99
C ILE A 260 -2.59 -4.45 -9.09
N GLU A 261 -1.77 -4.02 -10.04
CA GLU A 261 -0.41 -4.51 -10.25
C GLU A 261 0.48 -4.20 -9.03
N GLN A 262 0.36 -2.99 -8.47
CA GLN A 262 1.06 -2.58 -7.25
C GLN A 262 0.66 -3.44 -6.03
N VAL A 263 -0.63 -3.74 -5.85
CA VAL A 263 -1.11 -4.65 -4.78
C VAL A 263 -0.62 -6.07 -5.00
N SER A 264 -0.66 -6.56 -6.24
CA SER A 264 -0.23 -7.92 -6.58
C SER A 264 1.27 -8.10 -6.29
N ALA A 265 2.09 -7.12 -6.67
CA ALA A 265 3.53 -7.09 -6.36
C ALA A 265 3.80 -7.04 -4.84
N GLU A 266 3.01 -6.27 -4.08
CA GLU A 266 3.14 -6.20 -2.62
C GLU A 266 2.71 -7.51 -1.93
N VAL A 267 1.62 -8.14 -2.37
CA VAL A 267 1.20 -9.46 -1.88
C VAL A 267 2.27 -10.52 -2.19
N GLU A 268 2.88 -10.48 -3.38
CA GLU A 268 4.00 -11.37 -3.72
C GLU A 268 5.22 -11.10 -2.82
N ARG A 269 5.59 -9.83 -2.61
CA ARG A 269 6.69 -9.42 -1.72
C ARG A 269 6.46 -9.88 -0.27
N LEU A 270 5.26 -9.65 0.26
CA LEU A 270 4.88 -10.08 1.61
C LEU A 270 4.83 -11.61 1.73
N THR A 271 4.39 -12.32 0.69
CA THR A 271 4.40 -13.80 0.66
C THR A 271 5.83 -14.34 0.70
N LYS A 272 6.76 -13.76 -0.08
CA LYS A 272 8.20 -14.07 -0.03
C LYS A 272 8.79 -13.76 1.35
N LEU A 273 8.42 -12.62 1.96
CA LEU A 273 8.87 -12.22 3.29
C LEU A 273 8.31 -13.14 4.39
N LYS A 274 7.05 -13.58 4.29
CA LYS A 274 6.43 -14.55 5.20
C LYS A 274 7.16 -15.90 5.13
N ALA A 275 7.46 -16.37 3.92
CA ALA A 275 8.21 -17.61 3.72
C ALA A 275 9.64 -17.52 4.30
N SER A 276 10.36 -16.40 4.09
CA SER A 276 11.71 -16.24 4.64
C SER A 276 11.72 -16.12 6.17
N ARG A 277 10.76 -15.39 6.77
CA ARG A 277 10.57 -15.32 8.22
C ARG A 277 10.21 -16.66 8.83
N LEU A 278 9.37 -17.45 8.17
CA LEU A 278 8.99 -18.78 8.66
C LEU A 278 10.18 -19.76 8.59
N LYS A 279 11.00 -19.69 7.53
CA LYS A 279 12.28 -20.42 7.45
C LYS A 279 13.25 -20.01 8.56
N GLU A 280 13.39 -18.70 8.84
CA GLU A 280 14.19 -18.16 9.94
C GLU A 280 13.71 -18.73 11.29
N LEU A 281 12.41 -18.73 11.54
CA LEU A 281 11.79 -19.23 12.77
C LEU A 281 12.02 -20.73 12.96
N VAL A 282 11.83 -21.54 11.90
CA VAL A 282 12.13 -22.98 11.92
C VAL A 282 13.60 -23.20 12.25
N MET A 283 14.52 -22.50 11.60
CA MET A 283 15.96 -22.65 11.87
C MET A 283 16.35 -22.22 13.29
N LYS A 284 15.72 -21.19 13.85
CA LYS A 284 15.90 -20.76 15.24
C LYS A 284 15.40 -21.79 16.24
N LYS A 285 14.22 -22.39 16.01
CA LYS A 285 13.68 -23.47 16.85
C LYS A 285 14.52 -24.73 16.77
N ARG A 286 15.02 -25.05 15.58
CA ARG A 286 15.96 -26.17 15.40
C ARG A 286 17.28 -25.98 16.14
N SER A 287 17.82 -24.77 16.19
CA SER A 287 19.04 -24.50 16.99
C SER A 287 18.75 -24.50 18.50
N GLU A 288 17.54 -24.17 18.94
CA GLU A 288 17.09 -24.41 20.32
C GLU A 288 17.09 -25.91 20.65
N LEU A 289 16.50 -26.75 19.78
CA LEU A 289 16.50 -28.21 19.91
C LEU A 289 17.92 -28.77 19.99
N GLU A 290 18.78 -28.41 19.05
CA GLU A 290 20.17 -28.87 19.01
C GLU A 290 20.95 -28.43 20.26
N ASN A 291 20.75 -27.19 20.74
CA ASN A 291 21.38 -26.72 21.99
C ASN A 291 20.94 -27.56 23.20
N ILE A 292 19.65 -27.88 23.31
CA ILE A 292 19.11 -28.73 24.39
C ILE A 292 19.73 -30.14 24.31
N CYS A 293 19.72 -30.76 23.11
CA CYS A 293 20.29 -32.08 22.90
C CYS A 293 21.79 -32.14 23.23
N CYS A 294 22.60 -31.20 22.72
CA CYS A 294 24.03 -31.11 23.04
C CYS A 294 24.30 -30.89 24.54
N ARG A 295 23.48 -30.08 25.23
CA ARG A 295 23.65 -29.82 26.69
C ARG A 295 23.25 -30.99 27.59
N THR A 296 22.52 -31.97 27.05
CA THR A 296 21.94 -33.10 27.80
C THR A 296 22.39 -34.45 27.28
N HIS A 297 23.34 -34.44 26.34
CA HIS A 297 23.94 -35.60 25.69
C HIS A 297 22.89 -36.54 25.06
N ILE A 298 21.79 -35.96 24.58
CA ILE A 298 20.74 -36.63 23.81
C ILE A 298 21.15 -36.59 22.34
N GLN A 299 21.00 -37.71 21.63
CA GLN A 299 21.20 -37.74 20.18
C GLN A 299 20.05 -37.00 19.46
N PRO A 300 20.33 -35.97 18.65
CA PRO A 300 19.31 -35.30 17.86
C PRO A 300 18.64 -36.26 16.87
N ASP A 301 17.33 -36.17 16.70
CA ASP A 301 16.60 -36.97 15.72
C ASP A 301 17.09 -36.63 14.30
N PRO A 302 17.61 -37.60 13.52
CA PRO A 302 18.21 -37.35 12.21
C PRO A 302 17.20 -36.97 11.11
N SER A 303 15.89 -37.06 11.35
CA SER A 303 14.87 -36.42 10.50
C SER A 303 14.91 -34.90 10.66
N THR A 304 15.25 -34.43 11.86
CA THR A 304 15.42 -33.02 12.24
C THR A 304 16.84 -32.51 12.01
N ALA A 305 17.56 -33.02 10.99
CA ALA A 305 18.87 -32.46 10.59
C ALA A 305 18.73 -31.12 9.82
N ALA A 306 19.68 -30.20 9.98
CA ALA A 306 19.58 -28.82 9.46
C ALA A 306 19.42 -28.78 7.93
N ASP A 307 20.31 -29.49 7.24
CA ASP A 307 20.33 -29.53 5.78
C ASP A 307 19.06 -30.19 5.21
N LYS A 308 18.51 -31.19 5.94
CA LYS A 308 17.28 -31.88 5.53
C LYS A 308 16.04 -30.98 5.61
N THR A 309 15.83 -30.25 6.70
CA THR A 309 14.67 -29.34 6.76
C THR A 309 14.86 -28.12 5.87
N ASN A 310 16.09 -27.63 5.69
CA ASN A 310 16.34 -26.59 4.69
C ASN A 310 15.95 -27.07 3.28
N ALA A 311 16.38 -28.28 2.89
CA ALA A 311 15.99 -28.88 1.61
C ALA A 311 14.47 -29.13 1.51
N LEU A 312 13.79 -29.54 2.59
CA LEU A 312 12.32 -29.70 2.60
C LEU A 312 11.58 -28.36 2.41
N ILE A 313 12.05 -27.28 3.05
CA ILE A 313 11.50 -25.93 2.87
C ILE A 313 11.78 -25.43 1.44
N ASP A 314 13.02 -25.56 0.96
CA ASP A 314 13.45 -25.02 -0.33
C ASP A 314 12.90 -25.81 -1.54
N SER A 315 12.54 -27.09 -1.34
CA SER A 315 11.82 -27.88 -2.35
C SER A 315 10.31 -27.59 -2.42
N GLY A 316 9.76 -26.85 -1.45
CA GLY A 316 8.32 -26.55 -1.37
C GLY A 316 7.41 -27.76 -1.17
N LEU A 317 7.97 -28.94 -0.86
CA LEU A 317 7.23 -30.21 -0.78
C LEU A 317 6.42 -30.37 0.52
N VAL A 318 6.77 -29.62 1.57
CA VAL A 318 6.15 -29.67 2.90
C VAL A 318 5.93 -28.24 3.39
N ASP A 319 4.77 -27.96 3.97
CA ASP A 319 4.48 -26.66 4.59
C ASP A 319 5.46 -26.39 5.74
N PRO A 320 6.23 -25.27 5.73
CA PRO A 320 7.10 -24.93 6.83
C PRO A 320 6.39 -24.78 8.19
N CYS A 321 5.07 -24.59 8.23
CA CYS A 321 4.29 -24.63 9.49
C CYS A 321 4.24 -26.04 10.11
N GLU A 322 4.10 -27.09 9.30
CA GLU A 322 4.15 -28.49 9.77
C GLU A 322 5.55 -28.85 10.27
N ILE A 323 6.59 -28.39 9.56
CA ILE A 323 7.99 -28.57 9.97
C ILE A 323 8.23 -27.86 11.31
N LEU A 324 7.71 -26.64 11.49
CA LEU A 324 7.78 -25.91 12.76
C LEU A 324 7.12 -26.68 13.90
N ALA A 325 5.88 -27.15 13.70
CA ALA A 325 5.14 -27.92 14.71
C ALA A 325 5.86 -29.22 15.10
N ASN A 326 6.46 -29.94 14.13
CA ASN A 326 7.26 -31.13 14.41
C ASN A 326 8.52 -30.78 15.23
N VAL A 327 9.26 -29.72 14.85
CA VAL A 327 10.43 -29.25 15.62
C VAL A 327 10.03 -28.88 17.04
N GLU A 328 8.92 -28.18 17.24
CA GLU A 328 8.43 -27.81 18.58
C GLU A 328 8.02 -29.04 19.41
N ALA A 329 7.36 -30.04 18.80
CA ALA A 329 7.06 -31.31 19.45
C ALA A 329 8.35 -32.06 19.88
N GLN A 330 9.40 -32.02 19.05
CA GLN A 330 10.71 -32.60 19.41
C GLN A 330 11.42 -31.80 20.50
N ILE A 331 11.29 -30.47 20.54
CA ILE A 331 11.79 -29.62 21.65
C ILE A 331 11.12 -30.02 22.97
N CYS A 332 9.80 -30.22 22.98
CA CYS A 332 9.09 -30.68 24.18
C CYS A 332 9.62 -32.03 24.67
N LYS A 333 9.68 -33.05 23.78
CA LYS A 333 10.24 -34.36 24.10
C LYS A 333 11.69 -34.28 24.63
N ALA A 334 12.53 -33.46 24.02
CA ALA A 334 13.91 -33.26 24.45
C ALA A 334 14.01 -32.57 25.81
N LYS A 335 13.13 -31.61 26.12
CA LYS A 335 13.02 -30.97 27.44
C LYS A 335 12.54 -31.94 28.51
N ASP A 336 11.56 -32.79 28.22
CA ASP A 336 11.05 -33.79 29.16
C ASP A 336 12.09 -34.88 29.44
N GLU A 337 12.78 -35.37 28.41
CA GLU A 337 13.89 -36.32 28.58
C GLU A 337 15.04 -35.67 29.36
N ALA A 338 15.41 -34.42 29.06
CA ALA A 338 16.43 -33.67 29.80
C ALA A 338 16.10 -33.51 31.29
N LEU A 339 14.83 -33.22 31.63
CA LEU A 339 14.37 -33.17 33.02
C LEU A 339 14.51 -34.55 33.70
N SER A 340 14.13 -35.63 33.01
CA SER A 340 14.25 -37.00 33.55
C SER A 340 15.71 -37.44 33.75
N ARG A 341 16.63 -36.98 32.89
CA ARG A 341 18.06 -37.30 32.96
C ARG A 341 18.82 -36.50 34.03
N LYS A 342 18.21 -35.44 34.59
CA LYS A 342 18.90 -34.43 35.40
C LYS A 342 19.69 -34.98 36.58
N ASP A 343 19.12 -35.88 37.40
CA ASP A 343 19.84 -36.45 38.56
C ASP A 343 21.01 -37.36 38.15
N ILE A 344 20.93 -38.01 36.98
CA ILE A 344 22.04 -38.78 36.42
C ILE A 344 23.12 -37.84 35.89
N MET A 345 22.75 -36.77 35.17
CA MET A 345 23.69 -35.74 34.70
C MET A 345 24.42 -35.04 35.88
N ASP A 346 23.69 -34.60 36.91
CA ASP A 346 24.25 -33.99 38.12
C ASP A 346 25.24 -34.94 38.85
N LYS A 347 25.10 -36.26 38.66
CA LYS A 347 26.05 -37.28 39.17
C LYS A 347 27.24 -37.51 38.24
N ILE A 348 27.03 -37.51 36.92
CA ILE A 348 28.11 -37.57 35.92
C ILE A 348 29.05 -36.38 36.14
N ASP A 349 28.52 -35.16 36.28
CA ASP A 349 29.33 -33.96 36.52
C ASP A 349 30.17 -34.05 37.80
N ARG A 350 29.61 -34.62 38.88
CA ARG A 350 30.35 -34.87 40.13
C ARG A 350 31.43 -35.93 39.96
N TRP A 351 31.16 -36.99 39.21
CA TRP A 351 32.13 -38.04 38.90
C TRP A 351 33.27 -37.52 38.00
N LEU A 352 32.95 -36.80 36.93
CA LEU A 352 33.93 -36.14 36.06
C LEU A 352 34.78 -35.14 36.83
N SER A 353 34.18 -34.32 37.71
CA SER A 353 34.92 -33.41 38.59
C SER A 353 35.88 -34.13 39.54
N ALA A 354 35.50 -35.33 40.03
CA ALA A 354 36.37 -36.16 40.86
C ALA A 354 37.50 -36.81 40.04
N CYS A 355 37.25 -37.18 38.78
CA CYS A 355 38.27 -37.66 37.84
C CYS A 355 39.27 -36.55 37.45
N ASP A 356 38.81 -35.31 37.26
CA ASP A 356 39.68 -34.15 37.05
C ASP A 356 40.58 -33.89 38.27
N GLU A 357 40.04 -34.00 39.50
CA GLU A 357 40.83 -33.87 40.72
C GLU A 357 41.76 -35.08 40.96
N GLU A 358 41.41 -36.29 40.48
CA GLU A 358 42.35 -37.44 40.43
C GLU A 358 43.53 -37.13 39.53
N LYS A 359 43.26 -36.62 38.32
CA LYS A 359 44.30 -36.26 37.35
C LYS A 359 45.21 -35.17 37.91
N TRP A 360 44.63 -34.10 38.46
CA TRP A 360 45.41 -33.04 39.13
C TRP A 360 46.27 -33.58 40.27
N LEU A 361 45.75 -34.51 41.08
CA LEU A 361 46.52 -35.16 42.14
C LEU A 361 47.64 -36.05 41.59
N GLU A 362 47.44 -36.73 40.47
CA GLU A 362 48.48 -37.52 39.79
C GLU A 362 49.62 -36.61 39.31
N ASP A 363 49.28 -35.54 38.58
CA ASP A 363 50.23 -34.53 38.10
C ASP A 363 51.01 -33.91 39.28
N TYR A 364 50.32 -33.56 40.38
CA TYR A 364 50.95 -33.05 41.62
C TYR A 364 51.76 -34.11 42.39
N ASN A 365 51.53 -35.41 42.18
CA ASN A 365 52.37 -36.47 42.75
C ASN A 365 53.66 -36.67 41.95
N GLN A 366 53.71 -36.23 40.69
CA GLN A 366 54.87 -36.35 39.80
C GLN A 366 55.79 -35.10 39.81
N ASP A 367 55.37 -34.00 40.43
CA ASP A 367 56.17 -32.78 40.57
C ASP A 367 57.27 -32.92 41.63
N ASP A 368 58.54 -32.97 41.21
CA ASP A 368 59.72 -32.99 42.09
C ASP A 368 59.82 -31.73 42.98
N ASN A 369 59.28 -30.58 42.54
CA ASN A 369 59.31 -29.33 43.30
C ASN A 369 58.18 -29.20 44.33
N ARG A 370 57.34 -30.24 44.47
CA ARG A 370 56.17 -30.30 45.37
C ARG A 370 56.42 -29.84 46.80
N TYR A 371 57.59 -30.15 47.35
CA TYR A 371 57.98 -29.84 48.74
C TYR A 371 58.89 -28.61 48.86
N SER A 372 59.07 -27.84 47.78
CA SER A 372 59.76 -26.55 47.83
C SER A 372 59.10 -25.62 48.85
N ALA A 373 59.91 -24.87 49.59
CA ALA A 373 59.46 -23.99 50.69
C ALA A 373 58.76 -22.70 50.21
N GLY A 374 58.03 -22.77 49.09
CA GLY A 374 57.31 -21.65 48.49
C GLY A 374 56.05 -21.25 49.28
N ARG A 375 55.70 -19.96 49.18
CA ARG A 375 54.50 -19.37 49.79
C ARG A 375 53.22 -19.92 49.14
N GLY A 376 52.78 -21.09 49.58
CA GLY A 376 51.59 -21.78 49.06
C GLY A 376 51.61 -23.31 49.20
N ALA A 377 52.77 -23.93 49.45
CA ALA A 377 52.93 -25.39 49.50
C ALA A 377 51.94 -26.08 50.46
N HIS A 378 51.68 -25.49 51.64
CA HIS A 378 50.73 -26.04 52.61
C HIS A 378 49.27 -26.05 52.11
N ILE A 379 48.90 -25.12 51.22
CA ILE A 379 47.55 -25.05 50.63
C ILE A 379 47.40 -26.17 49.60
N ASN A 380 48.41 -26.35 48.74
CA ASN A 380 48.44 -27.44 47.75
C ASN A 380 48.48 -28.82 48.43
N LEU A 381 49.23 -28.98 49.52
CA LEU A 381 49.22 -30.20 50.33
C LEU A 381 47.84 -30.48 50.95
N LYS A 382 47.15 -29.44 51.47
CA LYS A 382 45.78 -29.55 52.00
C LYS A 382 44.75 -29.84 50.91
N ARG A 383 44.95 -29.34 49.68
CA ARG A 383 44.15 -29.72 48.51
C ARG A 383 44.40 -31.18 48.13
N ALA A 384 45.65 -31.61 48.05
CA ALA A 384 46.01 -32.99 47.71
C ALA A 384 45.46 -34.03 48.71
N GLU A 385 45.38 -33.70 49.99
CA GLU A 385 44.73 -34.60 50.97
C GLU A 385 43.20 -34.66 50.79
N ARG A 386 42.56 -33.53 50.47
CA ARG A 386 41.13 -33.50 50.08
C ARG A 386 40.89 -34.28 48.78
N ALA A 387 41.79 -34.14 47.81
CA ALA A 387 41.78 -34.88 46.56
C ALA A 387 41.87 -36.40 46.81
N ARG A 388 42.81 -36.88 47.64
CA ARG A 388 42.91 -38.31 48.03
C ARG A 388 41.60 -38.85 48.60
N ILE A 389 40.97 -38.10 49.51
CA ILE A 389 39.67 -38.48 50.10
C ILE A 389 38.56 -38.53 49.03
N MET A 390 38.60 -37.65 48.02
CA MET A 390 37.66 -37.66 46.90
C MET A 390 37.93 -38.83 45.94
N VAL A 391 39.19 -39.08 45.59
CA VAL A 391 39.64 -40.19 44.72
C VAL A 391 39.25 -41.55 45.29
N ASN A 392 39.41 -41.74 46.61
CA ASN A 392 38.99 -42.96 47.30
C ASN A 392 37.46 -43.18 47.26
N LYS A 393 36.66 -42.14 46.99
CA LYS A 393 35.20 -42.23 46.84
C LYS A 393 34.76 -42.47 45.39
N ILE A 394 35.65 -42.31 44.39
CA ILE A 394 35.28 -42.47 42.97
C ILE A 394 34.64 -43.84 42.67
N PRO A 395 35.16 -45.00 43.14
CA PRO A 395 34.52 -46.29 42.88
C PRO A 395 33.07 -46.34 43.36
N VAL A 396 32.81 -45.80 44.57
CA VAL A 396 31.47 -45.70 45.16
C VAL A 396 30.59 -44.72 44.36
N MET A 397 31.13 -43.65 43.79
CA MET A 397 30.38 -42.76 42.89
C MET A 397 29.99 -43.46 41.59
N VAL A 398 30.90 -44.23 40.99
CA VAL A 398 30.67 -45.00 39.76
C VAL A 398 29.60 -46.07 39.98
N ASP A 399 29.71 -46.88 41.05
CA ASP A 399 28.71 -47.92 41.35
C ASP A 399 27.32 -47.30 41.62
N ASN A 400 27.27 -46.20 42.38
CA ASN A 400 26.03 -45.43 42.59
C ASN A 400 25.47 -44.78 41.31
N LEU A 401 26.30 -44.53 40.29
CA LEU A 401 25.87 -44.01 39.01
C LEU A 401 25.30 -45.14 38.15
N ILE A 402 25.99 -46.29 38.05
CA ILE A 402 25.50 -47.50 37.37
C ILE A 402 24.12 -47.91 37.91
N SER A 403 23.95 -48.04 39.24
CA SER A 403 22.67 -48.44 39.82
C SER A 403 21.53 -47.45 39.55
N LYS A 404 21.80 -46.14 39.53
CA LYS A 404 20.76 -45.14 39.17
C LYS A 404 20.47 -45.12 37.67
N THR A 405 21.47 -45.34 36.82
CA THR A 405 21.27 -45.45 35.38
C THR A 405 20.42 -46.66 35.03
N LEU A 406 20.69 -47.83 35.63
CA LEU A 406 19.86 -49.03 35.47
C LEU A 406 18.41 -48.77 35.90
N ALA A 407 18.20 -48.18 37.08
CA ALA A 407 16.85 -47.86 37.55
C ALA A 407 16.09 -46.90 36.62
N TRP A 408 16.78 -45.97 35.96
CA TRP A 408 16.18 -45.09 34.94
C TRP A 408 15.92 -45.82 33.62
N GLU A 409 16.81 -46.72 33.19
CA GLU A 409 16.58 -47.56 31.99
C GLU A 409 15.36 -48.45 32.19
N ASP A 410 15.17 -49.02 33.39
CA ASP A 410 14.00 -49.81 33.78
C ASP A 410 12.72 -48.95 33.86
N GLU A 411 12.79 -47.73 34.43
CA GLU A 411 11.63 -46.83 34.53
C GLU A 411 11.17 -46.32 33.14
N LYS A 412 12.11 -45.99 32.26
CA LYS A 412 11.83 -45.40 30.93
C LYS A 412 11.74 -46.43 29.80
N GLN A 413 12.05 -47.70 30.06
CA GLN A 413 12.12 -48.77 29.05
C GLN A 413 12.99 -48.38 27.84
N LYS A 414 14.08 -47.64 28.08
CA LYS A 414 14.97 -47.05 27.07
C LYS A 414 16.39 -47.02 27.59
N LEU A 415 17.36 -47.39 26.75
CA LEU A 415 18.78 -47.31 27.11
C LEU A 415 19.24 -45.86 27.34
N PHE A 416 20.03 -45.64 28.39
CA PHE A 416 20.61 -44.33 28.68
C PHE A 416 21.83 -44.13 27.77
N LEU A 417 21.64 -43.39 26.69
CA LEU A 417 22.71 -43.00 25.78
C LEU A 417 23.29 -41.64 26.18
N TYR A 418 24.61 -41.61 26.41
CA TYR A 418 25.43 -40.43 26.60
C TYR A 418 26.31 -40.27 25.35
N ASP A 419 26.12 -39.18 24.60
CA ASP A 419 26.78 -38.93 23.31
C ASP A 419 26.63 -40.09 22.29
N GLY A 420 25.54 -40.86 22.41
CA GLY A 420 25.24 -42.01 21.55
C GLY A 420 25.79 -43.36 22.05
N VAL A 421 26.59 -43.39 23.11
CA VAL A 421 27.11 -44.62 23.74
C VAL A 421 26.33 -44.90 25.02
N ARG A 422 26.06 -46.17 25.35
CA ARG A 422 25.38 -46.53 26.61
C ARG A 422 26.26 -46.15 27.81
N LEU A 423 25.73 -45.33 28.71
CA LEU A 423 26.48 -44.81 29.87
C LEU A 423 27.05 -45.92 30.76
N ILE A 424 26.30 -47.01 30.96
CA ILE A 424 26.77 -48.16 31.77
C ILE A 424 28.04 -48.76 31.19
N SER A 425 28.13 -48.92 29.87
CA SER A 425 29.32 -49.46 29.21
C SER A 425 30.54 -48.56 29.41
N ILE A 426 30.37 -47.23 29.31
CA ILE A 426 31.45 -46.26 29.61
C ILE A 426 31.95 -46.42 31.06
N LEU A 427 31.04 -46.63 32.01
CA LEU A 427 31.38 -46.78 33.44
C LEU A 427 32.02 -48.14 33.75
N GLU A 428 31.62 -49.21 33.06
CA GLU A 428 32.23 -50.54 33.15
C GLU A 428 33.62 -50.60 32.51
N ASP A 429 33.82 -49.93 31.38
CA ASP A 429 35.14 -49.72 30.76
C ASP A 429 36.04 -48.91 31.70
N TYR A 430 35.53 -47.80 32.28
CA TYR A 430 36.27 -47.01 33.27
C TYR A 430 36.66 -47.83 34.50
N LYS A 431 35.74 -48.67 35.04
CA LYS A 431 36.00 -49.54 36.20
C LYS A 431 37.13 -50.53 35.91
N ARG A 432 37.13 -51.16 34.74
CA ARG A 432 38.21 -52.06 34.27
C ARG A 432 39.54 -51.32 34.09
N ALA A 433 39.53 -50.17 33.42
CA ALA A 433 40.73 -49.34 33.22
C ALA A 433 41.35 -48.87 34.55
N ARG A 434 40.51 -48.53 35.53
CA ARG A 434 40.95 -48.16 36.88
C ARG A 434 41.63 -49.32 37.61
N GLN A 435 41.03 -50.52 37.57
CA GLN A 435 41.62 -51.72 38.18
C GLN A 435 43.00 -52.02 37.58
N HIS A 436 43.13 -51.99 36.25
CA HIS A 436 44.42 -52.17 35.57
C HIS A 436 45.47 -51.13 36.01
N LYS A 437 45.09 -49.85 36.09
CA LYS A 437 45.96 -48.75 36.56
C LYS A 437 46.40 -48.94 38.03
N GLU A 438 45.53 -49.43 38.89
CA GLU A 438 45.85 -49.72 40.30
C GLU A 438 46.76 -50.96 40.44
N GLU A 439 46.55 -52.00 39.64
CA GLU A 439 47.41 -53.18 39.54
C GLU A 439 48.79 -52.86 38.96
N GLU A 440 48.89 -52.01 37.95
CA GLU A 440 50.17 -51.50 37.42
C GLU A 440 50.93 -50.70 38.48
N LYS A 441 50.24 -49.80 39.19
CA LYS A 441 50.83 -49.10 40.33
C LYS A 441 51.23 -50.04 41.46
N LYS A 442 50.63 -51.21 41.60
CA LYS A 442 51.05 -52.26 42.55
C LYS A 442 52.31 -52.98 42.03
N ARG A 443 52.28 -53.47 40.78
CA ARG A 443 53.43 -54.11 40.11
C ARG A 443 54.67 -53.22 40.10
N ALA A 444 54.54 -51.94 39.76
CA ALA A 444 55.65 -50.98 39.79
C ALA A 444 56.18 -50.73 41.21
N ARG A 445 55.31 -50.69 42.23
CA ARG A 445 55.74 -50.59 43.63
C ARG A 445 56.46 -51.85 44.11
N ASP A 446 56.01 -53.03 43.69
CA ASP A 446 56.63 -54.30 44.07
C ASP A 446 57.96 -54.54 43.32
N GLN A 447 58.06 -54.15 42.06
CA GLN A 447 59.33 -54.08 41.31
C GLN A 447 60.32 -53.09 41.96
N LYS A 448 59.85 -51.90 42.36
CA LYS A 448 60.69 -50.94 43.08
C LYS A 448 61.19 -51.51 44.41
N LYS A 449 60.33 -52.16 45.21
CA LYS A 449 60.76 -52.84 46.45
C LYS A 449 61.84 -53.89 46.19
N LEU A 450 61.71 -54.67 45.10
CA LEU A 450 62.72 -55.67 44.73
C LEU A 450 64.04 -55.01 44.33
N GLN A 451 63.99 -53.91 43.57
CA GLN A 451 65.17 -53.13 43.21
C GLN A 451 65.84 -52.48 44.43
N ASP A 452 65.05 -51.88 45.33
CA ASP A 452 65.51 -51.30 46.60
C ASP A 452 66.12 -52.40 47.51
N MET A 453 65.55 -53.62 47.51
CA MET A 453 66.08 -54.78 48.25
C MET A 453 67.42 -55.27 47.68
N LEU A 454 67.54 -55.38 46.35
CA LEU A 454 68.80 -55.74 45.68
C LEU A 454 69.89 -54.66 45.87
N LEU A 455 69.51 -53.38 45.92
CA LEU A 455 70.41 -52.28 46.28
C LEU A 455 70.86 -52.39 47.74
N ALA A 456 69.94 -52.63 48.69
CA ALA A 456 70.26 -52.81 50.10
C ALA A 456 71.13 -54.06 50.35
N GLU A 457 70.91 -55.15 49.63
CA GLU A 457 71.76 -56.35 49.68
C GLU A 457 73.17 -56.02 49.17
N LYS A 458 73.29 -55.35 48.02
CA LYS A 458 74.56 -54.89 47.46
C LYS A 458 75.30 -53.91 48.39
N GLU A 459 74.57 -53.03 49.07
CA GLU A 459 75.13 -52.13 50.09
C GLU A 459 75.56 -52.90 51.36
N SER A 460 74.84 -53.96 51.75
CA SER A 460 75.21 -54.80 52.90
C SER A 460 76.49 -55.62 52.69
N ILE A 461 76.83 -55.95 51.44
CA ILE A 461 78.08 -56.62 51.06
C ILE A 461 79.29 -55.68 51.25
N TYR A 462 79.09 -54.36 51.12
CA TYR A 462 80.11 -53.35 51.45
C TYR A 462 79.98 -52.90 52.92
N GLY A 463 80.52 -53.74 53.81
CA GLY A 463 80.38 -53.67 55.26
C GLY A 463 80.41 -52.26 55.90
N SER A 464 79.54 -52.10 56.90
CA SER A 464 79.22 -50.87 57.63
C SER A 464 80.42 -49.99 58.00
N LYS A 465 80.36 -48.71 57.57
CA LYS A 465 81.11 -47.61 58.21
C LYS A 465 80.17 -46.79 59.11
N PRO A 466 80.52 -46.52 60.37
CA PRO A 466 79.66 -45.73 61.25
C PRO A 466 79.61 -44.27 60.79
N SER A 467 78.43 -43.65 60.89
CA SER A 467 78.26 -42.22 60.63
C SER A 467 79.13 -41.38 61.61
N PRO A 468 79.80 -40.30 61.17
CA PRO A 468 80.70 -39.56 62.03
C PRO A 468 79.97 -38.91 63.21
N ARG A 469 80.34 -39.30 64.43
CA ARG A 469 79.91 -38.61 65.65
C ARG A 469 80.33 -37.13 65.59
N ARG A 470 79.36 -36.21 65.64
CA ARG A 470 79.65 -34.83 66.09
C ARG A 470 80.11 -34.89 67.55
N SER A 471 81.31 -34.37 67.82
CA SER A 471 81.92 -34.36 69.13
C SER A 471 81.41 -33.19 69.98
N ASN A 472 80.87 -33.48 71.16
CA ASN A 472 80.78 -32.48 72.23
C ASN A 472 82.19 -32.18 72.73
N SER A 473 82.59 -30.91 72.65
CA SER A 473 83.72 -30.39 73.43
C SER A 473 83.21 -29.91 74.79
N PHE A 474 83.74 -30.45 75.88
CA PHE A 474 84.10 -29.71 77.09
C PHE A 474 85.01 -30.59 77.95
N ARG A 475 86.21 -30.09 78.28
CA ARG A 475 87.19 -30.79 79.13
C ARG A 475 87.15 -30.25 80.55
N LYS A 476 87.18 -31.19 81.52
CA LYS A 476 87.74 -31.09 82.88
C LYS A 476 87.22 -29.99 83.82
N ALA A 477 86.68 -30.44 84.95
CA ALA A 477 86.91 -29.82 86.26
C ALA A 477 87.72 -30.81 87.12
N ASN A 478 88.55 -30.30 88.04
CA ASN A 478 89.44 -31.11 88.87
C ASN A 478 89.56 -30.46 90.27
N GLY A 479 89.23 -31.20 91.34
CA GLY A 479 89.64 -30.88 92.72
C GLY A 479 88.57 -30.30 93.67
N TYR A 480 88.60 -30.84 94.90
CA TYR A 480 88.22 -30.24 96.20
C TYR A 480 86.75 -30.17 96.65
N GLN A 481 86.34 -31.26 97.33
CA GLN A 481 85.84 -31.33 98.73
C GLN A 481 84.95 -30.21 99.34
N ALA A 482 83.79 -30.66 99.85
CA ALA A 482 83.30 -30.54 101.26
C ALA A 482 81.99 -29.75 101.54
N TYR A 483 81.09 -30.40 102.32
CA TYR A 483 79.83 -29.93 102.95
C TYR A 483 78.72 -29.41 101.99
N GLY A 484 77.40 -29.55 102.24
CA GLY A 484 76.64 -30.26 103.28
C GLY A 484 75.18 -29.72 103.35
N ASN A 485 74.16 -30.60 103.37
CA ASN A 485 72.70 -30.29 103.38
C ASN A 485 72.16 -29.48 102.16
N GLY A 486 70.88 -29.52 101.74
CA GLY A 486 69.69 -30.27 102.17
C GLY A 486 68.40 -29.43 101.95
N SER A 487 67.24 -30.05 101.64
CA SER A 487 65.88 -29.41 101.54
C SER A 487 65.57 -28.59 100.24
N VAL A 488 64.36 -28.50 99.63
CA VAL A 488 63.06 -29.22 99.71
C VAL A 488 62.11 -28.88 98.50
N THR A 489 61.59 -29.90 97.78
CA THR A 489 60.24 -30.05 97.13
C THR A 489 59.66 -29.00 96.11
N PRO A 490 58.38 -29.05 95.60
CA PRO A 490 58.14 -29.37 94.17
C PRO A 490 57.03 -28.54 93.43
N SER A 491 56.52 -29.08 92.31
CA SER A 491 55.48 -28.57 91.38
C SER A 491 54.12 -28.17 92.01
N PRO A 492 53.20 -27.57 91.22
CA PRO A 492 51.98 -28.34 90.88
C PRO A 492 51.37 -28.15 89.46
N ARG A 493 50.50 -29.10 89.08
CA ARG A 493 49.58 -29.09 87.92
C ARG A 493 48.18 -28.59 88.34
N ARG A 494 47.29 -28.23 87.38
CA ARG A 494 45.83 -28.53 87.52
C ARG A 494 45.04 -28.52 86.19
N ASN A 495 44.04 -29.40 86.10
CA ASN A 495 42.94 -29.44 85.11
C ASN A 495 41.59 -29.34 85.84
N SER A 496 40.50 -28.90 85.18
CA SER A 496 39.09 -29.27 85.51
C SER A 496 38.08 -28.80 84.43
N VAL A 497 36.83 -29.28 84.48
CA VAL A 497 35.83 -29.34 83.37
C VAL A 497 34.42 -28.84 83.77
N GLY A 498 33.64 -28.26 82.82
CA GLY A 498 32.16 -28.14 82.82
C GLY A 498 31.56 -26.72 82.66
N THR A 499 30.28 -26.46 82.30
CA THR A 499 29.17 -27.23 81.62
C THR A 499 28.04 -26.26 81.17
N ALA A 500 27.18 -26.65 80.19
CA ALA A 500 25.83 -26.12 79.81
C ALA A 500 25.65 -24.84 78.93
N THR A 501 24.54 -24.83 78.17
CA THR A 501 24.03 -23.92 77.08
C THR A 501 22.89 -22.97 77.58
N PRO A 502 22.29 -21.98 76.81
CA PRO A 502 22.14 -21.87 75.34
C PRO A 502 22.13 -20.47 74.64
N GLU A 503 21.94 -20.51 73.31
CA GLU A 503 21.28 -19.55 72.38
C GLU A 503 21.89 -18.22 71.86
N LEU A 504 21.57 -17.97 70.57
CA LEU A 504 21.55 -16.73 69.75
C LEU A 504 22.81 -15.82 69.63
N LEU A 505 23.42 -15.81 68.43
CA LEU A 505 23.29 -14.73 67.41
C LEU A 505 24.33 -14.83 66.27
N THR A 506 23.88 -14.67 65.03
CA THR A 506 24.72 -14.47 63.83
C THR A 506 25.32 -13.06 63.82
N PRO A 507 26.51 -12.85 63.22
CA PRO A 507 26.56 -11.82 62.17
C PRO A 507 27.13 -12.30 60.82
N ARG A 508 26.32 -11.98 59.81
CA ARG A 508 26.55 -11.92 58.38
C ARG A 508 27.79 -11.08 58.01
N SER A 509 28.67 -11.62 57.16
CA SER A 509 29.64 -10.82 56.39
C SER A 509 29.40 -11.00 54.90
N TYR A 510 29.06 -9.90 54.22
CA TYR A 510 28.97 -9.82 52.76
C TYR A 510 30.38 -9.81 52.14
N SER A 511 30.60 -10.59 51.09
CA SER A 511 31.59 -10.25 50.07
C SER A 511 31.17 -10.81 48.71
N GLY A 512 30.28 -10.09 48.02
CA GLY A 512 30.02 -10.33 46.61
C GLY A 512 31.14 -9.71 45.77
N ARG A 513 31.82 -10.50 44.96
CA ARG A 513 32.38 -10.05 43.67
C ARG A 513 32.10 -11.12 42.63
N GLN A 514 31.43 -10.72 41.56
CA GLN A 514 31.36 -11.51 40.34
C GLN A 514 32.77 -11.69 39.79
N ASN A 515 33.07 -12.85 39.20
CA ASN A 515 34.05 -12.88 38.13
C ASN A 515 33.60 -13.86 37.05
N THR A 516 33.09 -13.28 35.97
CA THR A 516 32.68 -13.97 34.75
C THR A 516 33.94 -14.38 33.99
N TYR A 517 34.21 -15.68 33.81
CA TYR A 517 35.19 -16.10 32.81
C TYR A 517 34.79 -17.39 32.10
N PHE A 518 34.90 -17.32 30.77
CA PHE A 518 34.66 -18.37 29.78
C PHE A 518 35.22 -19.74 30.20
N LYS A 519 34.43 -20.80 29.99
CA LYS A 519 34.95 -22.17 29.84
C LYS A 519 34.61 -22.67 28.44
N GLU A 520 35.57 -22.47 27.53
CA GLU A 520 35.50 -22.92 26.15
C GLU A 520 35.63 -24.45 26.09
N MET A 521 34.65 -25.13 25.48
CA MET A 521 34.67 -26.59 25.33
C MET A 521 35.67 -26.98 24.22
N ARG A 522 36.84 -27.48 24.62
CA ARG A 522 37.81 -28.05 23.68
C ARG A 522 37.31 -29.39 23.14
N ARG A 523 36.72 -29.38 21.93
CA ARG A 523 36.50 -30.61 21.14
C ARG A 523 37.83 -31.36 20.97
N LEU A 524 37.81 -32.67 21.20
CA LEU A 524 38.87 -33.56 20.73
C LEU A 524 38.54 -33.97 19.29
N SER A 525 39.39 -33.58 18.34
CA SER A 525 39.36 -34.09 16.97
C SER A 525 40.77 -34.51 16.58
N THR A 526 40.87 -35.69 15.96
CA THR A 526 42.12 -36.31 15.53
C THR A 526 42.72 -35.60 14.31
N ALA A 527 44.03 -35.32 14.35
CA ALA A 527 44.80 -34.84 13.20
C ALA A 527 45.86 -35.90 12.82
N PRO A 528 46.05 -36.19 11.51
CA PRO A 528 47.17 -37.02 11.04
C PRO A 528 48.45 -36.20 10.88
N LEU A 529 49.59 -36.89 10.98
CA LEU A 529 50.94 -36.33 10.84
C LEU A 529 51.28 -36.01 9.38
N ASN A 530 52.00 -34.90 9.16
CA ASN A 530 53.09 -34.79 8.18
C ASN A 530 53.97 -33.57 8.53
N PHE A 531 55.25 -33.61 8.17
CA PHE A 531 56.28 -32.66 8.61
C PHE A 531 57.26 -32.34 7.46
N VAL A 532 58.00 -31.21 7.57
CA VAL A 532 59.11 -30.76 6.68
C VAL A 532 58.63 -30.11 5.35
N ALA A 533 59.10 -28.96 4.87
CA ALA A 533 60.11 -27.98 5.35
C ALA A 533 59.75 -26.52 4.94
N ILE A 534 60.44 -25.56 5.55
CA ILE A 534 60.49 -24.12 5.20
C ILE A 534 61.90 -23.81 4.64
N PRO A 535 62.05 -22.86 3.70
CA PRO A 535 63.04 -21.79 3.92
C PRO A 535 62.40 -20.39 3.94
N LYS A 536 63.12 -19.45 4.56
CA LYS A 536 62.68 -18.06 4.84
C LYS A 536 63.14 -17.08 3.74
N GLU A 537 62.87 -15.80 4.03
CA GLU A 537 63.39 -14.57 3.41
C GLU A 537 62.58 -14.09 2.17
N ASP A 538 62.29 -12.79 1.98
CA ASP A 538 62.87 -11.62 2.65
C ASP A 538 61.93 -10.42 2.85
N THR A 539 62.38 -9.43 3.63
CA THR A 539 61.65 -8.18 3.97
C THR A 539 62.12 -7.00 3.12
N ILE A 540 61.25 -6.43 2.26
CA ILE A 540 61.45 -5.08 1.70
C ILE A 540 60.11 -4.30 1.66
N SER A 541 60.12 -3.13 2.30
CA SER A 541 59.08 -2.10 2.26
C SER A 541 59.22 -1.17 1.04
N PHE A 542 58.13 -0.55 0.54
CA PHE A 542 58.13 0.88 0.20
C PHE A 542 56.72 1.48 0.03
N SER A 543 56.61 2.76 0.33
CA SER A 543 55.43 3.64 0.25
C SER A 543 55.44 4.55 -0.99
N SER A 544 54.28 4.91 -1.57
CA SER A 544 54.00 6.16 -2.32
C SER A 544 52.55 6.09 -2.89
N VAL A 545 51.54 6.83 -2.42
CA VAL A 545 51.20 8.27 -2.61
C VAL A 545 50.49 8.61 -3.95
N CYS A 546 49.26 9.13 -3.81
CA CYS A 546 48.41 10.01 -4.66
C CYS A 546 48.13 9.73 -6.16
N GLY A 547 46.85 9.95 -6.54
CA GLY A 547 46.39 10.08 -7.93
C GLY A 547 44.86 10.26 -8.07
N SER A 548 44.37 11.49 -7.95
CA SER A 548 43.02 11.98 -8.35
C SER A 548 42.83 11.89 -9.88
N GLU A 549 41.67 12.02 -10.55
CA GLU A 549 40.22 12.17 -10.26
C GLU A 549 39.44 11.81 -11.58
N PRO A 550 38.09 11.90 -11.71
CA PRO A 550 37.34 11.33 -12.84
C PRO A 550 37.03 12.30 -13.99
N GLU A 551 36.61 11.77 -15.17
CA GLU A 551 35.78 12.52 -16.12
C GLU A 551 34.85 11.62 -16.98
N SER A 552 33.96 12.26 -17.76
CA SER A 552 32.62 11.80 -18.20
C SER A 552 32.53 11.37 -19.69
N PRO A 553 31.37 10.88 -20.21
CA PRO A 553 31.28 10.08 -21.43
C PRO A 553 30.91 10.89 -22.70
N PRO A 554 30.97 10.29 -23.90
CA PRO A 554 30.35 10.83 -25.11
C PRO A 554 28.96 10.23 -25.40
N GLN A 555 28.04 11.08 -25.85
CA GLN A 555 26.88 10.65 -26.65
C GLN A 555 27.27 10.57 -28.13
N ALA A 556 26.71 9.59 -28.85
CA ALA A 556 26.40 9.64 -30.28
C ALA A 556 25.23 8.69 -30.55
#